data_AF-A0AAN7GWR5-F1
#
_entry.id   AF-A0AAN7GWR5-F1
#
_cell.length_a   1.000
_cell.length_b   1.000
_cell.length_c   1.000
_cell.angle_alpha   90.00
_cell.angle_beta   90.00
_cell.angle_gamma   90.00
#
_symmetry.space_group_name_H-M   'P 1'
#
loop_
_entity.id
_entity.type
_entity.pdbx_description
1 polymer ?
#
loop_
_entity_poly.entity_id
_entity_poly.type
_entity_poly.pdbx_seq_one_letter_code
_entity_poly.pdbx_strand_id
1 'polypeptide(L)'
;MATPLTFLSISILCLLSAPFCASTSTNPGTIKSSAEAVSFIKSQCSTTTYPNLCVECLSSYASTIGQSQKELAQAALSVSVVRSKAARDFVVRSARLQGLRKREAAALKDCLDEIGDSVDRLSRSVEEMKQVQPPGSKGKEEFVWHVSNVETWVSAALTDENTCMDGFSGKELDGSIKTSIRTRILSLAQVTSNALALVNSFASKYY
;
A
#
# COMPACT_ATOMS: atom_id res chain seq x y z
N MET A 1 38.15 -3.91 51.67
CA MET A 1 37.17 -3.78 52.76
C MET A 1 35.81 -3.50 52.14
N ALA A 2 34.83 -4.33 52.54
CA ALA A 2 33.36 -4.33 52.38
C ALA A 2 32.63 -3.34 51.43
N THR A 3 31.76 -3.94 50.61
CA THR A 3 30.59 -3.47 49.85
C THR A 3 29.37 -3.20 50.78
N PRO A 4 28.12 -2.97 50.29
CA PRO A 4 27.58 -2.06 49.25
C PRO A 4 26.30 -1.32 49.71
N LEU A 5 25.71 -0.45 48.87
CA LEU A 5 24.25 -0.42 48.70
C LEU A 5 23.84 0.17 47.34
N THR A 6 22.97 -0.58 46.69
CA THR A 6 22.44 -0.46 45.34
C THR A 6 21.27 0.52 45.24
N PHE A 7 21.19 1.28 44.15
CA PHE A 7 19.89 1.65 43.56
C PHE A 7 19.98 1.57 42.03
N LEU A 8 19.28 0.57 41.50
CA LEU A 8 19.03 0.33 40.09
C LEU A 8 17.90 1.25 39.64
N SER A 9 18.12 2.07 38.61
CA SER A 9 17.06 2.77 37.88
C SER A 9 17.25 2.49 36.40
N ILE A 10 16.73 1.35 35.95
CA ILE A 10 16.65 0.98 34.53
C ILE A 10 15.26 1.40 34.04
N SER A 11 15.16 2.54 33.36
CA SER A 11 13.96 2.93 32.62
C SER A 11 14.05 2.36 31.21
N ILE A 12 13.66 1.10 31.05
CA ILE A 12 13.36 0.50 29.75
C ILE A 12 11.87 0.74 29.47
N LEU A 13 11.57 1.75 28.64
CA LEU A 13 10.22 1.94 28.09
C LEU A 13 10.16 1.27 26.71
N CYS A 14 10.08 -0.07 26.71
CA CYS A 14 9.68 -0.83 25.52
C CYS A 14 8.17 -0.66 25.31
N LEU A 15 7.77 0.42 24.65
CA LEU A 15 6.43 0.52 24.07
C LEU A 15 6.42 -0.28 22.75
N LEU A 16 6.26 -1.60 22.88
CA LEU A 16 5.75 -2.44 21.81
C LEU A 16 4.32 -2.00 21.51
N SER A 17 4.12 -1.23 20.45
CA SER A 17 2.79 -1.10 19.86
C SER A 17 2.45 -2.42 19.15
N ALA A 18 1.99 -3.41 19.90
CA ALA A 18 1.28 -4.54 19.32
C ALA A 18 -0.02 -4.01 18.69
N PRO A 19 -0.35 -4.37 17.44
CA PRO A 19 -1.70 -4.15 16.95
C PRO A 19 -2.63 -5.01 17.82
N PHE A 20 -3.60 -4.36 18.44
CA PHE A 20 -4.69 -5.01 19.15
C PHE A 20 -5.53 -5.78 18.12
N CYS A 21 -5.20 -7.04 17.88
CA CYS A 21 -6.08 -7.96 17.17
C CYS A 21 -7.04 -8.54 18.21
N ALA A 22 -8.26 -8.01 18.23
CA ALA A 22 -9.37 -8.63 18.93
C ALA A 22 -9.50 -10.10 18.46
N SER A 23 -9.37 -11.03 19.39
CA SER A 23 -9.53 -12.46 19.10
C SER A 23 -11.01 -12.79 19.05
N THR A 24 -11.54 -13.10 17.88
CA THR A 24 -12.86 -13.71 17.74
C THR A 24 -12.74 -15.23 17.78
N SER A 25 -13.61 -15.86 18.56
CA SER A 25 -13.72 -17.33 18.68
C SER A 25 -13.87 -17.97 17.30
N THR A 26 -12.89 -18.79 16.91
CA THR A 26 -12.81 -19.41 15.58
C THR A 26 -13.46 -20.79 15.58
N ASN A 27 -14.43 -21.02 14.71
CA ASN A 27 -15.00 -22.34 14.47
C ASN A 27 -14.01 -23.22 13.67
N PRO A 28 -13.96 -24.54 13.88
CA PRO A 28 -13.01 -25.44 13.19
C PRO A 28 -13.13 -25.41 11.65
N GLY A 29 -14.33 -25.11 11.11
CA GLY A 29 -14.55 -24.96 9.67
C GLY A 29 -13.93 -23.69 9.06
N THR A 30 -13.65 -22.66 9.87
CA THR A 30 -13.13 -21.35 9.42
C THR A 30 -11.60 -21.35 9.25
N ILE A 31 -10.89 -22.27 9.92
CA ILE A 31 -9.43 -22.38 9.84
C ILE A 31 -8.98 -22.96 8.49
N LYS A 32 -9.73 -23.96 7.97
CA LYS A 32 -9.42 -24.58 6.67
C LYS A 32 -9.60 -23.59 5.51
N SER A 33 -10.68 -22.80 5.52
CA SER A 33 -10.93 -21.78 4.50
C SER A 33 -9.91 -20.63 4.53
N SER A 34 -9.37 -20.30 5.71
CA SER A 34 -8.32 -19.27 5.84
C SER A 34 -6.97 -19.75 5.29
N ALA A 35 -6.58 -21.00 5.53
CA ALA A 35 -5.34 -21.56 4.99
C ALA A 35 -5.36 -21.64 3.44
N GLU A 36 -6.50 -22.05 2.87
CA GLU A 36 -6.72 -22.08 1.42
C GLU A 36 -6.66 -20.68 0.80
N ALA A 37 -7.25 -19.67 1.45
CA ALA A 37 -7.17 -18.28 1.03
C ALA A 37 -5.74 -17.73 1.07
N VAL A 38 -4.96 -18.03 2.12
CA VAL A 38 -3.54 -17.65 2.18
C VAL A 38 -2.73 -18.33 1.08
N SER A 39 -2.99 -19.60 0.78
CA SER A 39 -2.34 -20.30 -0.34
C SER A 39 -2.69 -19.66 -1.69
N PHE A 40 -3.96 -19.27 -1.88
CA PHE A 40 -4.41 -18.54 -3.05
C PHE A 40 -3.68 -17.18 -3.18
N ILE A 41 -3.60 -16.39 -2.11
CA ILE A 41 -2.86 -15.12 -2.09
C ILE A 41 -1.40 -15.34 -2.49
N LYS A 42 -0.71 -16.34 -1.92
CA LYS A 42 0.68 -16.67 -2.27
C LYS A 42 0.84 -16.98 -3.76
N SER A 43 -0.08 -17.78 -4.33
CA SER A 43 -0.06 -18.12 -5.75
C SER A 43 -0.31 -16.92 -6.65
N GLN A 44 -1.19 -15.99 -6.27
CA GLN A 44 -1.46 -14.81 -7.09
C GLN A 44 -0.35 -13.76 -6.96
N CYS A 45 0.25 -13.63 -5.77
CA CYS A 45 1.36 -12.73 -5.53
C CYS A 45 2.67 -13.17 -6.22
N SER A 46 2.84 -14.45 -6.57
CA SER A 46 4.10 -14.96 -7.12
C SER A 46 4.48 -14.38 -8.48
N THR A 47 3.52 -13.83 -9.22
CA THR A 47 3.74 -13.19 -10.53
C THR A 47 3.83 -11.66 -10.44
N THR A 48 3.75 -11.10 -9.24
CA THR A 48 3.88 -9.64 -9.03
C THR A 48 5.34 -9.22 -8.95
N THR A 49 5.62 -7.93 -9.15
CA THR A 49 6.98 -7.37 -9.08
C THR A 49 7.59 -7.50 -7.69
N TYR A 50 6.78 -7.42 -6.62
CA TYR A 50 7.23 -7.52 -5.23
C TYR A 50 6.45 -8.61 -4.47
N PRO A 51 6.71 -9.91 -4.73
CA PRO A 51 5.89 -11.02 -4.21
C PRO A 51 5.81 -11.09 -2.69
N ASN A 52 6.95 -10.92 -2.00
CA ASN A 52 6.99 -11.00 -0.53
C ASN A 52 6.15 -9.89 0.10
N LEU A 53 6.27 -8.66 -0.40
CA LEU A 53 5.48 -7.52 0.06
C LEU A 53 3.99 -7.71 -0.25
N CYS A 54 3.65 -8.26 -1.42
CA CYS A 54 2.27 -8.60 -1.78
C CYS A 54 1.65 -9.56 -0.75
N VAL A 55 2.34 -10.66 -0.43
CA VAL A 55 1.86 -11.65 0.54
C VAL A 55 1.75 -11.04 1.94
N GLU A 56 2.76 -10.29 2.38
CA GLU A 56 2.76 -9.61 3.68
C GLU A 56 1.56 -8.67 3.83
N CYS A 57 1.31 -7.84 2.81
CA CYS A 57 0.23 -6.87 2.81
C CYS A 57 -1.17 -7.49 2.76
N LEU A 58 -1.33 -8.66 2.12
CA LEU A 58 -2.64 -9.22 1.80
C LEU A 58 -3.05 -10.38 2.71
N SER A 59 -2.11 -11.04 3.39
CA SER A 59 -2.42 -12.21 4.23
C SER A 59 -3.40 -11.90 5.36
N SER A 60 -3.37 -10.68 5.93
CA SER A 60 -4.34 -10.26 6.95
C SER A 60 -5.77 -10.10 6.42
N TYR A 61 -5.95 -10.07 5.10
CA TYR A 61 -7.24 -9.95 4.42
C TYR A 61 -7.74 -11.31 3.89
N ALA A 62 -7.08 -12.42 4.22
CA ALA A 62 -7.38 -13.75 3.68
C ALA A 62 -8.85 -14.16 3.85
N SER A 63 -9.49 -13.84 4.98
CA SER A 63 -10.91 -14.15 5.20
C SER A 63 -11.84 -13.41 4.25
N THR A 64 -11.51 -12.16 3.92
CA THR A 64 -12.30 -11.32 3.00
C THR A 64 -12.03 -11.69 1.55
N ILE A 65 -10.78 -11.98 1.21
CA ILE A 65 -10.36 -12.36 -0.14
C ILE A 65 -10.91 -13.74 -0.52
N GLY A 66 -10.87 -14.69 0.41
CA GLY A 66 -11.16 -16.09 0.10
C GLY A 66 -10.29 -16.58 -1.06
N GLN A 67 -10.93 -17.04 -2.13
CA GLN A 67 -10.27 -17.41 -3.39
C GLN A 67 -10.76 -16.55 -4.58
N SER A 68 -11.26 -15.35 -4.30
CA SER A 68 -11.76 -14.43 -5.32
C SER A 68 -10.65 -13.49 -5.80
N GLN A 69 -10.37 -13.51 -7.11
CA GLN A 69 -9.43 -12.55 -7.70
C GLN A 69 -9.95 -11.12 -7.69
N LYS A 70 -11.26 -10.92 -7.83
CA LYS A 70 -11.86 -9.58 -7.70
C LYS A 70 -11.61 -9.03 -6.30
N GLU A 71 -11.90 -9.82 -5.27
CA GLU A 71 -11.67 -9.40 -3.88
C GLU A 71 -10.18 -9.22 -3.58
N LEU A 72 -9.31 -10.04 -4.17
CA LEU A 72 -7.86 -9.88 -4.06
C LEU A 72 -7.39 -8.54 -4.64
N ALA A 73 -7.82 -8.21 -5.87
CA ALA A 73 -7.49 -6.95 -6.51
C ALA A 73 -8.06 -5.75 -5.72
N GLN A 74 -9.31 -5.85 -5.24
CA GLN A 74 -9.94 -4.82 -4.42
C GLN A 74 -9.22 -4.61 -3.08
N ALA A 75 -8.76 -5.69 -2.43
CA ALA A 75 -7.96 -5.62 -1.22
C ALA A 75 -6.61 -4.95 -1.49
N ALA A 76 -5.93 -5.30 -2.59
CA ALA A 76 -4.66 -4.67 -2.97
C ALA A 76 -4.81 -3.17 -3.23
N LEU A 77 -5.84 -2.75 -3.97
CA LEU A 77 -6.15 -1.32 -4.17
C LEU A 77 -6.41 -0.60 -2.85
N SER A 78 -7.17 -1.23 -1.95
CA SER A 78 -7.47 -0.67 -0.63
C SER A 78 -6.21 -0.49 0.22
N VAL A 79 -5.29 -1.47 0.20
CA VAL A 79 -3.99 -1.35 0.87
C VAL A 79 -3.18 -0.19 0.27
N SER A 80 -3.17 -0.04 -1.07
CA SER A 80 -2.52 1.10 -1.72
C SER A 80 -3.08 2.44 -1.27
N VAL A 81 -4.42 2.60 -1.17
CA VAL A 81 -5.05 3.83 -0.64
C VAL A 81 -4.62 4.12 0.80
N VAL A 82 -4.54 3.10 1.65
CA VAL A 82 -4.08 3.27 3.05
C VAL A 82 -2.62 3.72 3.08
N ARG A 83 -1.77 3.10 2.26
CA ARG A 83 -0.34 3.44 2.16
C ARG A 83 -0.13 4.83 1.58
N SER A 84 -0.93 5.25 0.59
CA SER A 84 -0.82 6.57 -0.04
C SER A 84 -1.24 7.68 0.90
N LYS A 85 -2.35 7.51 1.64
CA LYS A 85 -2.74 8.45 2.71
C LYS A 85 -1.65 8.58 3.78
N ALA A 86 -1.10 7.47 4.23
CA ALA A 86 -0.04 7.48 5.24
C ALA A 86 1.24 8.16 4.70
N ALA A 87 1.57 7.96 3.43
CA ALA A 87 2.69 8.62 2.75
C ALA A 87 2.44 10.13 2.63
N ARG A 88 1.26 10.55 2.17
CA ARG A 88 0.84 11.96 2.11
C ARG A 88 1.00 12.63 3.47
N ASP A 89 0.49 12.02 4.53
CA ASP A 89 0.58 12.58 5.88
C ASP A 89 2.02 12.69 6.36
N PHE A 90 2.90 11.77 5.93
CA PHE A 90 4.33 11.87 6.18
C PHE A 90 4.98 13.05 5.45
N VAL A 91 4.62 13.29 4.17
CA VAL A 91 5.07 14.45 3.40
C VAL A 91 4.57 15.75 4.06
N VAL A 92 3.30 15.82 4.47
CA VAL A 92 2.73 16.97 5.20
C VAL A 92 3.51 17.28 6.48
N ARG A 93 3.83 16.26 7.28
CA ARG A 93 4.65 16.45 8.50
C ARG A 93 6.06 16.91 8.17
N SER A 94 6.66 16.35 7.12
CA SER A 94 8.01 16.73 6.67
C SER A 94 8.06 18.18 6.19
N ALA A 95 7.03 18.65 5.50
CA ALA A 95 6.89 20.04 5.05
C ALA A 95 6.74 21.06 6.18
N ARG A 96 6.45 20.61 7.41
CA ARG A 96 6.32 21.46 8.61
C ARG A 96 7.59 21.52 9.47
N LEU A 97 8.64 20.79 9.08
CA LEU A 97 9.91 20.81 9.80
C LEU A 97 10.54 22.20 9.76
N GLN A 98 11.13 22.60 10.88
CA GLN A 98 11.90 23.84 10.96
C GLN A 98 13.27 23.65 10.29
N GLY A 99 13.82 24.71 9.71
CA GLY A 99 15.16 24.69 9.11
C GLY A 99 15.25 24.04 7.72
N LEU A 100 14.12 23.81 7.03
CA LEU A 100 14.12 23.34 5.65
C LEU A 100 14.80 24.36 4.72
N ARG A 101 15.64 23.88 3.81
CA ARG A 101 16.15 24.69 2.71
C ARG A 101 14.99 25.03 1.77
N LYS A 102 15.06 26.19 1.11
CA LYS A 102 14.02 26.62 0.15
C LYS A 102 13.72 25.56 -0.92
N ARG A 103 14.76 24.86 -1.41
CA ARG A 103 14.61 23.79 -2.41
C ARG A 103 13.91 22.55 -1.84
N GLU A 104 14.17 22.19 -0.58
CA GLU A 104 13.50 21.07 0.09
C GLU A 104 12.02 21.37 0.34
N ALA A 105 11.72 22.59 0.80
CA ALA A 105 10.34 23.03 1.00
C ALA A 105 9.54 23.01 -0.31
N ALA A 106 10.15 23.44 -1.43
CA ALA A 106 9.54 23.36 -2.75
C ALA A 106 9.30 21.90 -3.18
N ALA A 107 10.32 21.04 -3.10
CA ALA A 107 10.19 19.63 -3.48
C ALA A 107 9.16 18.87 -2.62
N LEU A 108 9.05 19.21 -1.33
CA LEU A 108 8.02 18.65 -0.44
C LEU A 108 6.60 19.11 -0.81
N LYS A 109 6.45 20.35 -1.29
CA LYS A 109 5.17 20.85 -1.79
C LYS A 109 4.78 20.14 -3.08
N ASP A 110 5.68 20.07 -4.04
CA ASP A 110 5.43 19.38 -5.32
C ASP A 110 5.09 17.90 -5.08
N CYS A 111 5.85 17.22 -4.20
CA CYS A 111 5.54 15.85 -3.82
C CYS A 111 4.18 15.72 -3.09
N LEU A 112 3.76 16.71 -2.30
CA LEU A 112 2.46 16.67 -1.65
C LEU A 112 1.32 16.69 -2.68
N ASP A 113 1.46 17.48 -3.74
CA ASP A 113 0.48 17.55 -4.83
C ASP A 113 0.41 16.19 -5.56
N GLU A 114 1.56 15.63 -5.97
CA GLU A 114 1.65 14.31 -6.62
C GLU A 114 1.06 13.17 -5.76
N ILE A 115 1.40 13.12 -4.47
CA ILE A 115 0.85 12.07 -3.59
C ILE A 115 -0.63 12.32 -3.27
N GLY A 116 -1.10 13.57 -3.32
CA GLY A 116 -2.52 13.90 -3.30
C GLY A 116 -3.27 13.27 -4.47
N ASP A 117 -2.75 13.47 -5.68
CA ASP A 117 -3.28 12.88 -6.92
C ASP A 117 -3.27 11.34 -6.87
N SER A 118 -2.18 10.72 -6.39
CA SER A 118 -2.12 9.27 -6.20
C SER A 118 -3.22 8.76 -5.25
N VAL A 119 -3.47 9.46 -4.13
CA VAL A 119 -4.57 9.11 -3.20
C VAL A 119 -5.92 9.13 -3.91
N ASP A 120 -6.19 10.17 -4.70
CA ASP A 120 -7.47 10.34 -5.39
C ASP A 120 -7.66 9.29 -6.49
N ARG A 121 -6.62 9.05 -7.30
CA ARG A 121 -6.62 8.03 -8.35
C ARG A 121 -6.84 6.62 -7.78
N LEU A 122 -6.09 6.25 -6.74
CA LEU A 122 -6.27 4.95 -6.06
C LEU A 122 -7.66 4.82 -5.42
N SER A 123 -8.20 5.89 -4.85
CA SER A 123 -9.54 5.88 -4.27
C SER A 123 -10.62 5.68 -5.34
N ARG A 124 -10.47 6.32 -6.50
CA ARG A 124 -11.33 6.08 -7.67
C ARG A 124 -11.20 4.64 -8.18
N SER A 125 -9.99 4.09 -8.24
CA SER A 125 -9.78 2.69 -8.63
C SER A 125 -10.51 1.72 -7.71
N VAL A 126 -10.50 1.94 -6.39
CA VAL A 126 -11.28 1.13 -5.45
C VAL A 126 -12.78 1.21 -5.74
N GLU A 127 -13.31 2.39 -6.01
CA GLU A 127 -14.75 2.55 -6.27
C GLU A 127 -15.18 1.91 -7.59
N GLU A 128 -14.40 2.10 -8.65
CA GLU A 128 -14.66 1.52 -9.96
C GLU A 128 -14.55 -0.01 -9.94
N MET A 129 -13.58 -0.55 -9.20
CA MET A 129 -13.41 -1.99 -9.05
C MET A 129 -14.64 -2.67 -8.44
N LYS A 130 -15.41 -1.96 -7.59
CA LYS A 130 -16.67 -2.49 -7.05
C LYS A 130 -17.71 -2.67 -8.14
N GLN A 131 -17.75 -1.77 -9.13
CA GLN A 131 -18.68 -1.79 -10.25
C GLN A 131 -18.37 -2.92 -11.24
N VAL A 132 -17.13 -3.42 -11.26
CA VAL A 132 -16.74 -4.51 -12.16
C VAL A 132 -17.50 -5.81 -11.82
N GLN A 133 -18.30 -6.30 -12.76
CA GLN A 133 -18.98 -7.59 -12.64
C GLN A 133 -18.38 -8.59 -13.63
N PRO A 134 -18.15 -9.86 -13.24
CA PRO A 134 -17.72 -10.88 -14.19
C PRO A 134 -18.67 -10.90 -15.41
N PRO A 135 -18.14 -10.83 -16.64
CA PRO A 135 -18.97 -10.65 -17.82
C PRO A 135 -19.85 -11.88 -18.04
N GLY A 136 -21.18 -11.66 -18.05
CA GLY A 136 -22.13 -12.59 -18.67
C GLY A 136 -22.17 -12.39 -20.20
N SER A 137 -23.08 -13.08 -20.90
CA SER A 137 -23.15 -13.09 -22.37
C SER A 137 -23.36 -11.73 -23.06
N LYS A 138 -23.68 -10.67 -22.32
CA LYS A 138 -23.89 -9.29 -22.84
C LYS A 138 -23.06 -8.22 -22.14
N GLY A 139 -22.24 -8.58 -21.15
CA GLY A 139 -21.57 -7.62 -20.24
C GLY A 139 -20.08 -7.41 -20.49
N LYS A 140 -19.53 -7.92 -21.61
CA LYS A 140 -18.09 -7.84 -21.87
C LYS A 140 -17.61 -6.40 -22.04
N GLU A 141 -18.34 -5.57 -22.78
CA GLU A 141 -17.95 -4.16 -23.00
C GLU A 141 -17.93 -3.35 -21.70
N GLU A 142 -18.95 -3.51 -20.85
CA GLU A 142 -19.04 -2.86 -19.55
C GLU A 142 -17.93 -3.33 -18.60
N PHE A 143 -17.64 -4.63 -18.56
CA PHE A 143 -16.50 -5.18 -17.82
C PHE A 143 -15.17 -4.55 -18.27
N VAL A 144 -14.92 -4.54 -19.59
CA VAL A 144 -13.68 -3.98 -20.17
C VAL A 144 -13.56 -2.50 -19.86
N TRP A 145 -14.66 -1.75 -19.97
CA TRP A 145 -14.71 -0.33 -19.63
C TRP A 145 -14.29 -0.06 -18.18
N HIS A 146 -14.95 -0.71 -17.21
CA HIS A 146 -14.63 -0.51 -15.80
C HIS A 146 -13.20 -0.94 -15.45
N VAL A 147 -12.75 -2.10 -15.93
CA VAL A 147 -11.41 -2.58 -15.62
C VAL A 147 -10.33 -1.69 -16.23
N SER A 148 -10.50 -1.22 -17.47
CA SER A 148 -9.54 -0.30 -18.09
C SER A 148 -9.45 1.06 -17.38
N ASN A 149 -10.55 1.55 -16.80
CA ASN A 149 -10.52 2.73 -15.91
C ASN A 149 -9.70 2.46 -14.65
N VAL A 150 -9.89 1.29 -14.02
CA VAL A 150 -9.09 0.89 -12.84
C VAL A 150 -7.61 0.83 -13.21
N GLU A 151 -7.24 0.12 -14.27
CA GLU A 151 -5.85 0.00 -14.75
C GLU A 151 -5.23 1.37 -15.03
N THR A 152 -5.97 2.26 -15.69
CA THR A 152 -5.54 3.62 -16.00
C THR A 152 -5.23 4.40 -14.72
N TRP A 153 -6.16 4.44 -13.77
CA TRP A 153 -5.97 5.24 -12.56
C TRP A 153 -4.89 4.68 -11.63
N VAL A 154 -4.74 3.36 -11.52
CA VAL A 154 -3.66 2.77 -10.71
C VAL A 154 -2.29 3.03 -11.36
N SER A 155 -2.19 2.91 -12.68
CA SER A 155 -0.95 3.23 -13.42
C SER A 155 -0.59 4.71 -13.30
N ALA A 156 -1.60 5.57 -13.33
CA ALA A 156 -1.45 7.00 -13.15
C ALA A 156 -1.00 7.32 -11.71
N ALA A 157 -1.57 6.67 -10.68
CA ALA A 157 -1.09 6.83 -9.30
C ALA A 157 0.38 6.42 -9.12
N LEU A 158 0.80 5.32 -9.75
CA LEU A 158 2.19 4.88 -9.73
C LEU A 158 3.12 5.90 -10.42
N THR A 159 2.64 6.57 -11.46
CA THR A 159 3.37 7.67 -12.11
C THR A 159 3.58 8.83 -11.15
N ASP A 160 2.53 9.29 -10.44
CA ASP A 160 2.65 10.41 -9.49
C ASP A 160 3.62 10.09 -8.35
N GLU A 161 3.58 8.84 -7.86
CA GLU A 161 4.52 8.35 -6.85
C GLU A 161 5.97 8.42 -7.33
N ASN A 162 6.23 8.04 -8.59
CA ASN A 162 7.55 8.19 -9.21
C ASN A 162 7.93 9.66 -9.42
N THR A 163 7.00 10.51 -9.87
CA THR A 163 7.21 11.96 -10.04
C THR A 163 7.61 12.61 -8.72
N CYS A 164 6.94 12.29 -7.60
CA CYS A 164 7.37 12.77 -6.29
C CYS A 164 8.82 12.35 -6.01
N MET A 165 9.19 11.08 -6.24
CA MET A 165 10.56 10.62 -6.00
C MET A 165 11.58 11.36 -6.87
N ASP A 166 11.25 11.61 -8.13
CA ASP A 166 12.10 12.31 -9.10
C ASP A 166 12.29 13.78 -8.77
N GLY A 167 11.31 14.41 -8.11
CA GLY A 167 11.43 15.75 -7.52
C GLY A 167 12.57 15.88 -6.51
N PHE A 168 13.06 14.76 -5.96
CA PHE A 168 14.22 14.71 -5.07
C PHE A 168 15.51 14.20 -5.72
N SER A 169 15.58 14.01 -7.04
CA SER A 169 16.75 13.43 -7.71
C SER A 169 18.04 14.28 -7.61
N GLY A 170 17.91 15.61 -7.56
CA GLY A 170 19.04 16.55 -7.52
C GLY A 170 19.97 16.39 -6.32
N LYS A 171 21.28 16.68 -6.52
CA LYS A 171 22.32 16.60 -5.48
C LYS A 171 22.15 17.70 -4.42
N GLU A 172 21.56 18.82 -4.82
CA GLU A 172 21.24 19.94 -3.93
C GLU A 172 20.20 19.55 -2.88
N LEU A 173 19.50 18.42 -3.05
CA LEU A 173 18.53 17.86 -2.10
C LEU A 173 19.10 16.71 -1.28
N ASP A 174 20.38 16.36 -1.43
CA ASP A 174 21.02 15.31 -0.64
C ASP A 174 20.92 15.65 0.85
N GLY A 175 20.52 14.65 1.64
CA GLY A 175 20.23 14.79 3.06
C GLY A 175 19.11 13.88 3.55
N SER A 176 18.78 14.01 4.84
CA SER A 176 17.81 13.16 5.52
C SER A 176 16.39 13.27 4.96
N ILE A 177 15.98 14.46 4.51
CA ILE A 177 14.65 14.69 3.92
C ILE A 177 14.47 13.85 2.65
N LYS A 178 15.38 13.97 1.68
CA LYS A 178 15.37 13.19 0.44
C LYS A 178 15.33 11.70 0.72
N THR A 179 16.21 11.20 1.59
CA THR A 179 16.27 9.77 1.92
C THR A 179 14.94 9.29 2.53
N SER A 180 14.39 10.05 3.48
CA SER A 180 13.16 9.66 4.18
C SER A 180 11.94 9.68 3.27
N ILE A 181 11.79 10.72 2.44
CA ILE A 181 10.69 10.82 1.48
C ILE A 181 10.78 9.71 0.44
N ARG A 182 11.93 9.56 -0.23
CA ARG A 182 12.10 8.52 -1.26
C ARG A 182 11.87 7.11 -0.71
N THR A 183 12.33 6.82 0.51
CA THR A 183 12.07 5.52 1.16
C THR A 183 10.58 5.28 1.36
N ARG A 184 9.85 6.29 1.86
CA ARG A 184 8.41 6.20 2.11
C ARG A 184 7.62 6.03 0.81
N ILE A 185 7.96 6.80 -0.21
CA ILE A 185 7.24 6.78 -1.50
C ILE A 185 7.58 5.54 -2.31
N LEU A 186 8.83 5.05 -2.26
CA LEU A 186 9.19 3.77 -2.87
C LEU A 186 8.36 2.63 -2.27
N SER A 187 8.22 2.57 -0.95
CA SER A 187 7.38 1.55 -0.31
C SER A 187 5.92 1.62 -0.77
N LEU A 188 5.39 2.82 -1.01
CA LEU A 188 4.07 3.00 -1.59
C LEU A 188 4.01 2.49 -3.04
N ALA A 189 4.95 2.93 -3.89
CA ALA A 189 5.06 2.51 -5.29
C ALA A 189 5.15 1.00 -5.47
N GLN A 190 5.83 0.30 -4.57
CA GLN A 190 5.91 -1.16 -4.57
C GLN A 190 4.54 -1.81 -4.33
N VAL A 191 3.75 -1.29 -3.38
CA VAL A 191 2.40 -1.78 -3.11
C VAL A 191 1.45 -1.45 -4.25
N THR A 192 1.51 -0.22 -4.79
CA THR A 192 0.73 0.20 -5.95
C THR A 192 1.04 -0.66 -7.20
N SER A 193 2.32 -0.96 -7.44
CA SER A 193 2.75 -1.85 -8.52
C SER A 193 2.19 -3.27 -8.38
N ASN A 194 2.18 -3.82 -7.17
CA ASN A 194 1.56 -5.13 -6.92
C ASN A 194 0.04 -5.07 -7.14
N ALA A 195 -0.63 -4.01 -6.72
CA ALA A 195 -2.07 -3.83 -6.96
C ALA A 195 -2.39 -3.79 -8.46
N LEU A 196 -1.61 -3.05 -9.26
CA LEU A 196 -1.75 -3.02 -10.72
C LEU A 196 -1.58 -4.42 -11.33
N ALA A 197 -0.55 -5.16 -10.92
CA ALA A 197 -0.32 -6.52 -11.41
C ALA A 197 -1.50 -7.47 -11.11
N LEU A 198 -2.11 -7.34 -9.93
CA LEU A 198 -3.26 -8.15 -9.54
C LEU A 198 -4.55 -7.74 -10.30
N VAL A 199 -4.76 -6.45 -10.56
CA VAL A 199 -5.84 -5.96 -11.43
C VAL A 199 -5.68 -6.53 -12.83
N ASN A 200 -4.49 -6.43 -13.43
CA ASN A 200 -4.21 -6.95 -14.76
C ASN A 200 -4.43 -8.48 -14.83
N SER A 201 -4.03 -9.21 -13.79
CA SER A 201 -4.24 -10.67 -13.71
C SER A 201 -5.71 -11.06 -13.56
N PHE A 202 -6.51 -10.23 -12.90
CA PHE A 202 -7.96 -10.40 -12.87
C PHE A 202 -8.58 -10.12 -14.26
N ALA A 203 -8.14 -9.04 -14.91
CA ALA A 203 -8.61 -8.63 -16.23
C ALA A 203 -8.32 -9.68 -17.32
N SER A 204 -7.12 -10.25 -17.33
CA SER A 204 -6.65 -11.19 -18.34
C SER A 204 -7.47 -12.47 -18.45
N LYS A 205 -8.29 -12.80 -17.45
CA LYS A 205 -9.18 -13.97 -17.52
C LYS A 205 -10.40 -13.76 -18.42
N TYR A 206 -10.70 -12.51 -18.78
CA TYR A 206 -11.95 -12.13 -19.44
C TYR A 206 -11.72 -11.40 -20.77
N TYR A 207 -10.47 -11.08 -21.10
CA TYR A 207 -10.07 -10.61 -22.42
C TYR A 207 -10.11 -11.75 -23.45
#